data_AF-G2J4G6-F1
#
_entry.id   AF-G2J4G6-F1
#
_cell.length_a   1.000
_cell.length_b   1.000
_cell.length_c   1.000
_cell.angle_alpha   90.00
_cell.angle_beta   90.00
_cell.angle_gamma   90.00
#
_symmetry.space_group_name_H-M   'P 1'
#
loop_
_entity.id
_entity.type
_entity.pdbx_description
1 polymer ?
#
loop_
_entity_poly.entity_id
_entity_poly.type
_entity_poly.pdbx_seq_one_letter_code
_entity_poly.pdbx_strand_id
1 'polypeptide(L)'
;MPNTTEPGLLHLLYLYFIPYWLFRDVSQGDHMLREQNYRFNRQQRKYLPGYLIKWAILCALLLASHHLAKGLAEVVPDWYEVFRAWALFSGISFSVGFALMANIVVLWGYLTFMH
;
A
#
# COMPACT_ATOMS: atom_id res chain seq x y z
N MET A 1 4.72 21.53 -28.93
CA MET A 1 3.62 20.55 -28.76
C MET A 1 3.97 19.69 -27.56
N PRO A 2 3.17 19.68 -26.48
CA PRO A 2 3.50 18.87 -25.30
C PRO A 2 3.35 17.39 -25.66
N ASN A 3 4.43 16.63 -25.47
CA ASN A 3 4.49 15.18 -25.60
C ASN A 3 3.68 14.54 -24.47
N THR A 4 2.41 14.22 -24.71
CA THR A 4 1.54 13.53 -23.75
C THR A 4 1.78 12.03 -23.86
N THR A 5 2.87 11.53 -23.28
CA THR A 5 2.96 10.10 -22.96
C THR A 5 1.95 9.83 -21.86
N GLU A 6 0.86 9.16 -22.20
CA GLU A 6 -0.11 8.72 -21.20
C GLU A 6 0.61 7.90 -20.12
N PRO A 7 0.31 8.13 -18.84
CA PRO A 7 0.95 7.39 -17.77
C PRO A 7 0.65 5.90 -17.96
N GLY A 8 1.71 5.10 -18.09
CA GLY A 8 1.57 3.64 -18.24
C GLY A 8 0.78 3.03 -17.08
N LEU A 9 0.11 1.90 -17.33
CA LEU A 9 -0.74 1.22 -16.36
C LEU A 9 -0.06 0.97 -15.00
N LEU A 10 1.23 0.59 -15.01
CA LEU A 10 2.00 0.40 -13.79
C LEU A 10 2.16 1.68 -12.95
N HIS A 11 2.31 2.83 -13.62
CA HIS A 11 2.38 4.11 -12.95
C HIS A 11 1.05 4.48 -12.30
N LEU A 12 -0.07 4.20 -12.99
CA LEU A 12 -1.41 4.39 -12.43
C LEU A 12 -1.67 3.46 -11.24
N LEU A 13 -1.23 2.20 -11.29
CA LEU A 13 -1.33 1.29 -10.14
C LEU A 13 -0.50 1.78 -8.96
N TYR A 14 0.72 2.26 -9.21
CA TYR A 14 1.55 2.88 -8.17
C TYR A 14 0.84 4.08 -7.53
N LEU A 15 0.29 4.98 -8.35
CA LEU A 15 -0.53 6.12 -7.91
C LEU A 15 -1.90 5.72 -7.34
N TYR A 16 -2.32 4.46 -7.43
CA TYR A 16 -3.58 4.02 -6.85
C TYR A 16 -3.39 3.39 -5.48
N PHE A 17 -2.27 2.69 -5.28
CA PHE A 17 -1.99 1.90 -4.08
C PHE A 17 -1.04 2.58 -3.09
N ILE A 18 -0.11 3.45 -3.52
CA ILE A 18 1.01 3.89 -2.66
C ILE A 18 0.93 5.38 -2.30
N PRO A 19 0.42 5.80 -1.13
CA PRO A 19 0.11 7.21 -0.86
C PRO A 19 1.31 8.17 -0.80
N TYR A 20 2.55 7.68 -0.82
CA TYR A 20 3.75 8.47 -0.54
C TYR A 20 4.01 9.59 -1.55
N TRP A 21 3.52 9.50 -2.80
CA TRP A 21 3.69 10.60 -3.78
C TRP A 21 2.99 11.90 -3.35
N LEU A 22 2.02 11.81 -2.43
CA LEU A 22 1.23 12.95 -1.98
C LEU A 22 1.99 13.83 -0.98
N PHE A 23 3.05 13.30 -0.36
CA PHE A 23 3.81 13.96 0.69
C PHE A 23 5.08 14.60 0.14
N ARG A 24 5.40 15.78 0.65
CA ARG A 24 6.64 16.50 0.36
C ARG A 24 7.72 16.11 1.35
N ASP A 25 8.96 16.03 0.86
CA ASP A 25 10.12 15.84 1.72
C ASP A 25 10.31 17.09 2.61
N VAL A 26 10.52 16.83 3.90
CA VAL A 26 10.69 17.87 4.93
C VAL A 26 12.12 17.87 5.50
N SER A 27 12.97 16.96 5.04
CA SER A 27 14.37 16.88 5.47
C SER A 27 15.24 17.99 4.88
N GLN A 28 14.83 18.56 3.74
CA GLN A 28 15.62 19.54 2.98
C GLN A 28 15.06 20.97 3.09
N GLY A 29 15.97 21.96 3.16
CA GLY A 29 15.64 23.39 3.10
C GLY A 29 15.65 24.15 4.44
N ASP A 30 15.46 25.46 4.34
CA ASP A 30 15.38 26.40 5.47
C ASP A 30 14.18 26.11 6.39
N HIS A 31 14.27 26.58 7.65
CA HIS A 31 13.23 26.40 8.66
C HIS A 31 11.82 26.77 8.17
N MET A 32 11.69 27.89 7.45
CA MET A 32 10.41 28.35 6.92
C MET A 32 9.85 27.40 5.85
N LEU A 33 10.70 26.83 4.99
CA LEU A 33 10.29 25.88 3.95
C LEU A 33 9.86 24.55 4.57
N ARG A 34 10.54 24.11 5.62
CA ARG A 34 10.18 22.90 6.38
C ARG A 34 8.81 23.03 7.02
N GLU A 35 8.51 24.15 7.67
CA GLU A 35 7.19 24.40 8.25
C GLU A 35 6.07 24.42 7.20
N GLN A 36 6.32 25.03 6.04
CA GLN A 36 5.36 25.04 4.94
C GLN A 36 5.08 23.63 4.41
N ASN A 37 6.12 22.82 4.22
CA ASN A 37 5.99 21.43 3.79
C ASN A 37 5.27 20.57 4.84
N TYR A 38 5.51 20.80 6.14
CA TYR A 38 4.76 20.14 7.23
C TYR A 38 3.27 20.47 7.20
N ARG A 39 2.90 21.75 7.06
CA ARG A 39 1.50 22.18 6.96
C ARG A 39 0.81 21.55 5.75
N PHE A 40 1.50 21.50 4.61
CA PHE A 40 1.01 20.82 3.41
C PHE A 40 0.76 19.33 3.66
N ASN A 41 1.76 18.60 4.18
CA ASN A 41 1.65 17.17 4.48
C ASN A 41 0.50 16.87 5.46
N ARG A 42 0.27 17.75 6.44
CA ARG A 42 -0.83 17.61 7.40
C ARG A 42 -2.21 17.74 6.73
N GLN A 43 -2.36 18.62 5.74
CA GLN A 43 -3.62 18.73 4.96
C GLN A 43 -3.88 17.47 4.11
N GLN A 44 -2.83 16.78 3.67
CA GLN A 44 -2.92 15.56 2.87
C GLN A 44 -3.22 14.29 3.69
N ARG A 45 -3.04 14.33 5.01
CA ARG A 45 -3.34 13.20 5.93
C ARG A 45 -4.73 12.61 5.72
N LYS A 46 -5.74 13.43 5.36
CA LYS A 46 -7.13 13.01 5.15
C LYS A 46 -7.32 11.90 4.12
N TYR A 47 -6.36 11.73 3.20
CA TYR A 47 -6.42 10.68 2.18
C TYR A 47 -5.88 9.32 2.66
N LEU A 48 -5.04 9.29 3.71
CA LEU A 48 -4.41 8.06 4.20
C LEU A 48 -5.40 6.98 4.65
N PRO A 49 -6.51 7.30 5.38
CA PRO A 49 -7.52 6.29 5.72
C PRO A 49 -8.13 5.60 4.48
N GLY A 50 -8.26 6.31 3.36
CA GLY A 50 -8.73 5.73 2.11
C GLY A 50 -7.77 4.66 1.56
N TYR A 51 -6.45 4.90 1.64
CA TYR A 51 -5.45 3.89 1.26
C TYR A 51 -5.44 2.71 2.23
N LEU A 52 -5.61 2.96 3.53
CA LEU A 52 -5.72 1.88 4.52
C LEU A 52 -6.88 0.94 4.20
N ILE A 53 -8.05 1.46 3.84
CA ILE A 53 -9.21 0.63 3.48
C ILE A 53 -8.92 -0.20 2.23
N LYS A 54 -8.34 0.41 1.18
CA LYS A 54 -7.96 -0.32 -0.04
C LYS A 54 -7.01 -1.49 0.25
N TRP A 55 -5.97 -1.24 1.05
CA TRP A 55 -5.03 -2.29 1.45
C TRP A 55 -5.67 -3.32 2.38
N ALA A 56 -6.57 -2.92 3.29
CA ALA A 56 -7.29 -3.85 4.15
C ALA A 56 -8.14 -4.82 3.33
N ILE A 57 -8.86 -4.33 2.30
CA ILE A 57 -9.63 -5.15 1.38
C ILE A 57 -8.69 -6.10 0.61
N LEU A 58 -7.57 -5.59 0.08
CA LEU A 58 -6.61 -6.41 -0.66
C LEU A 58 -5.98 -7.50 0.22
N CYS A 59 -5.59 -7.17 1.45
CA CYS A 59 -5.08 -8.13 2.42
C CYS A 59 -6.13 -9.18 2.79
N ALA A 60 -7.39 -8.79 2.99
CA ALA A 60 -8.47 -9.74 3.24
C ALA A 60 -8.66 -10.71 2.07
N LEU A 61 -8.63 -10.22 0.83
CA LEU A 61 -8.69 -11.05 -0.37
C LEU A 61 -7.49 -11.99 -0.51
N LEU A 62 -6.28 -11.51 -0.22
CA LEU A 62 -5.07 -12.34 -0.25
C LEU A 62 -5.11 -13.44 0.82
N LEU A 63 -5.60 -13.12 2.03
CA LEU A 63 -5.77 -14.11 3.09
C LEU A 63 -6.83 -15.15 2.72
N ALA A 64 -7.98 -14.72 2.20
CA ALA A 64 -9.01 -15.64 1.70
C ALA A 64 -8.48 -16.53 0.58
N SER A 65 -7.70 -15.97 -0.34
CA SER A 65 -7.03 -16.70 -1.42
C SER A 65 -6.01 -17.72 -0.90
N HIS A 66 -5.26 -17.39 0.16
CA HIS A 66 -4.35 -18.33 0.81
C HIS A 66 -5.10 -19.53 1.38
N HIS A 67 -6.19 -19.28 2.10
CA HIS A 67 -7.03 -20.35 2.66
C HIS A 67 -7.67 -21.21 1.56
N LEU A 68 -8.15 -20.58 0.48
CA LEU A 68 -8.72 -21.28 -0.67
C LEU A 68 -7.69 -22.20 -1.34
N ALA A 69 -6.48 -21.70 -1.58
CA ALA A 69 -5.41 -22.49 -2.17
C ALA A 69 -5.07 -23.73 -1.32
N LYS A 70 -5.00 -23.57 0.01
CA LYS A 70 -4.81 -24.69 0.93
C LYS A 70 -5.95 -25.70 0.89
N GLY A 71 -7.21 -25.24 0.89
CA GLY A 71 -8.36 -26.14 0.80
C GLY A 71 -8.41 -26.92 -0.51
N LEU A 72 -8.07 -26.28 -1.63
CA LEU A 72 -8.00 -26.94 -2.94
C LEU A 72 -6.87 -27.98 -3.01
N ALA A 73 -5.74 -27.73 -2.34
CA ALA A 73 -4.64 -28.70 -2.24
C ALA A 73 -5.04 -30.01 -1.54
N GLU A 74 -5.99 -29.95 -0.60
CA GLU A 74 -6.52 -31.13 0.09
C GLU A 74 -7.52 -31.91 -0.80
N VAL A 75 -8.29 -31.21 -1.63
CA VAL A 75 -9.30 -31.80 -2.51
C VAL A 75 -8.70 -32.39 -3.79
N VAL A 76 -7.64 -31.76 -4.33
CA VAL A 76 -7.01 -32.15 -5.60
C VAL A 76 -5.51 -32.35 -5.39
N PRO A 77 -5.08 -33.54 -4.93
CA PRO A 77 -3.68 -33.82 -4.61
C PRO A 77 -2.73 -33.72 -5.81
N ASP A 78 -3.23 -34.03 -7.01
CA ASP A 78 -2.43 -34.00 -8.25
C ASP A 78 -1.84 -32.61 -8.56
N TRP A 79 -2.47 -31.55 -8.06
CA TRP A 79 -2.07 -30.15 -8.28
C TRP A 79 -1.49 -29.50 -7.01
N TYR A 80 -1.14 -30.32 -6.00
CA TYR A 80 -0.66 -29.85 -4.71
C TYR A 80 0.47 -28.82 -4.82
N GLU A 81 1.44 -29.04 -5.70
CA GLU A 81 2.58 -28.14 -5.88
C GLU A 81 2.18 -26.75 -6.39
N VAL A 82 1.21 -26.69 -7.30
CA VAL A 82 0.67 -25.43 -7.84
C VAL A 82 -0.08 -24.68 -6.74
N PHE A 83 -0.95 -25.37 -6.01
CA PHE A 83 -1.70 -24.77 -4.90
C PHE A 83 -0.79 -24.32 -3.75
N ARG A 84 0.29 -25.07 -3.47
CA ARG A 84 1.31 -24.69 -2.49
C ARG A 84 2.03 -23.41 -2.92
N ALA A 85 2.46 -23.32 -4.18
CA ALA A 85 3.10 -22.12 -4.70
C ALA A 85 2.18 -20.89 -4.62
N TRP A 86 0.90 -21.06 -4.96
CA TRP A 86 -0.10 -19.99 -4.83
C TRP A 86 -0.34 -19.57 -3.36
N ALA A 87 -0.44 -20.53 -2.44
CA ALA A 87 -0.58 -20.25 -1.01
C ALA A 87 0.64 -19.47 -0.47
N LEU A 88 1.86 -19.82 -0.89
CA LEU A 88 3.07 -19.08 -0.52
C LEU A 88 3.05 -17.65 -1.07
N PHE A 89 2.75 -17.49 -2.36
CA PHE A 89 2.70 -16.19 -3.02
C PHE A 89 1.68 -15.24 -2.36
N SER A 90 0.48 -15.74 -2.08
CA SER A 90 -0.58 -14.97 -1.40
C SER A 90 -0.18 -14.58 0.03
N GLY A 91 0.46 -15.49 0.79
CA GLY A 91 0.95 -15.21 2.14
C GLY A 91 2.07 -14.17 2.20
N ILE A 92 3.03 -14.24 1.27
CA ILE A 92 4.11 -13.23 1.14
C ILE A 92 3.50 -11.88 0.78
N SER A 93 2.61 -11.84 -0.22
CA SER A 93 1.94 -10.62 -0.65
C SER A 93 1.11 -9.99 0.47
N PHE A 94 0.42 -10.82 1.28
CA PHE A 94 -0.32 -10.37 2.46
C PHE A 94 0.60 -9.68 3.47
N SER A 95 1.77 -10.28 3.73
CA SER A 95 2.75 -9.74 4.68
C SER A 95 3.27 -8.37 4.23
N VAL A 96 3.55 -8.21 2.94
CA VAL A 96 3.94 -6.91 2.35
C VAL A 96 2.82 -5.88 2.48
N GLY A 97 1.58 -6.26 2.15
CA GLY A 97 0.43 -5.37 2.29
C GLY A 97 0.20 -4.92 3.73
N PHE A 98 0.35 -5.84 4.69
CA PHE A 98 0.24 -5.53 6.12
C PHE A 98 1.35 -4.57 6.58
N ALA A 99 2.59 -4.78 6.14
CA ALA A 99 3.70 -3.87 6.42
C ALA A 99 3.43 -2.46 5.86
N LEU A 100 2.90 -2.36 4.64
CA LEU A 100 2.53 -1.07 4.04
C LEU A 100 1.41 -0.38 4.83
N MET A 101 0.40 -1.11 5.27
CA MET A 101 -0.65 -0.58 6.15
C MET A 101 -0.06 -0.05 7.46
N ALA A 102 0.82 -0.81 8.11
CA ALA A 102 1.47 -0.38 9.35
C ALA A 102 2.23 0.96 9.16
N ASN A 103 2.99 1.09 8.07
CA ASN A 103 3.68 2.34 7.74
C ASN A 103 2.70 3.50 7.50
N ILE A 104 1.58 3.26 6.82
CA ILE A 104 0.55 4.29 6.59
C ILE A 104 -0.10 4.70 7.92
N VAL A 105 -0.38 3.76 8.83
CA VAL A 105 -0.91 4.05 10.17
C VAL A 105 0.07 4.88 10.98
N VAL A 106 1.35 4.51 10.99
CA VAL A 106 2.41 5.26 11.67
C VAL A 106 2.51 6.68 11.12
N LEU A 107 2.53 6.85 9.79
CA LEU A 107 2.55 8.16 9.15
C LEU A 107 1.31 8.99 9.50
N TRP A 108 0.13 8.38 9.48
CA TRP A 108 -1.11 9.04 9.85
C TRP A 108 -1.08 9.49 11.32
N GLY A 109 -0.64 8.62 12.23
CA GLY A 109 -0.49 8.91 13.65
C GLY A 109 0.52 10.04 13.90
N TYR A 110 1.69 9.98 13.26
CA TYR A 110 2.71 11.02 13.33
C TYR A 110 2.15 12.39 12.92
N LEU A 111 1.45 12.47 11.78
CA LEU A 111 0.84 13.72 11.30
C LEU A 111 -0.37 14.17 12.14
N THR A 112 -0.91 13.29 12.99
CA THR A 112 -2.03 13.59 13.89
C THR A 112 -1.58 14.14 15.23
N PHE A 113 -0.59 13.48 15.84
CA PHE A 113 -0.29 13.66 17.27
C PHE A 113 0.99 14.45 17.52
N MET A 114 1.96 14.43 16.60
CA MET A 114 3.19 15.20 16.77
C MET A 114 2.93 16.66 16.37
N HIS A 115 2.93 17.53 17.38
CA HIS A 115 2.78 18.98 17.32
C HIS A 115 4.13 19.67 17.46
#